data_AF-A0A1Y0VNM5-F1
#
_entry.id   AF-A0A1Y0VNM5-F1
#
_cell.length_a   1.000
_cell.length_b   1.000
_cell.length_c   1.000
_cell.angle_alpha   90.00
_cell.angle_beta   90.00
_cell.angle_gamma   90.00
#
_symmetry.space_group_name_H-M   'P 1'
#
loop_
_entity.id
_entity.type
_entity.pdbx_description
1 polymer ?
#
loop_
_entity_poly.entity_id
_entity_poly.type
_entity_poly.pdbx_seq_one_letter_code
_entity_poly.pdbx_strand_id
1 'polypeptide(L)'
;MYLPEDSKRGIFVENDGFLNKDLKPVSSLPKEQLPLNQNWSWDKILRSPYIKQGDVLQGIWDFIDDFSMEEKQRNFDFYEPLTVHESSLSAAIHSVLAADLHKEAQAVEMYERTARLDLDNYNNDTADGLHITSMTGGWLAIVQGFAGMRVRNDQLHYAPFLPKNWTSYRFRQQFRRRVIEVSVDKSATNLKLISGSPLSVDLNGKKVELS
;
A
#
# COMPACT_ATOMS: atom_id res chain seq x y z
N MET A 1 -23.32 11.32 10.98
CA MET A 1 -23.03 9.99 10.39
C MET A 1 -22.52 9.10 11.51
N TYR A 2 -22.93 7.83 11.57
CA TYR A 2 -22.33 6.85 12.47
C TYR A 2 -21.11 6.22 11.80
N LEU A 3 -19.99 6.14 12.52
CA LEU A 3 -18.74 5.52 12.08
C LEU A 3 -18.33 4.50 13.15
N PRO A 4 -18.39 3.19 12.86
CA PRO A 4 -18.19 2.15 13.86
C PRO A 4 -16.71 2.06 14.29
N GLU A 5 -16.48 2.05 15.60
CA GLU A 5 -15.15 1.94 16.21
C GLU A 5 -15.17 0.92 17.36
N ASP A 6 -14.04 0.24 17.59
CA ASP A 6 -13.80 -0.54 18.81
C ASP A 6 -12.77 0.19 19.66
N SER A 7 -13.22 0.88 20.71
CA SER A 7 -12.36 1.72 21.54
C SER A 7 -11.29 0.93 22.33
N LYS A 8 -11.52 -0.36 22.59
CA LYS A 8 -10.55 -1.23 23.27
C LYS A 8 -9.35 -1.54 22.39
N ARG A 9 -9.59 -1.83 21.11
CA ARG A 9 -8.54 -2.09 20.11
C ARG A 9 -8.05 -0.81 19.44
N GLY A 10 -8.82 0.28 19.52
CA GLY A 10 -8.53 1.54 18.86
C GLY A 10 -8.53 1.44 17.33
N ILE A 11 -9.44 0.63 16.77
CA ILE A 11 -9.59 0.39 15.33
C ILE A 11 -10.98 0.85 14.84
N PHE A 12 -11.06 1.17 13.55
CA PHE A 12 -12.34 1.30 12.86
C PHE A 12 -12.85 -0.10 12.55
N VAL A 13 -14.16 -0.34 12.69
CA VAL A 13 -14.75 -1.67 12.45
C VAL A 13 -15.33 -1.69 11.03
N GLU A 14 -14.86 -2.60 10.19
CA GLU A 14 -15.24 -2.69 8.76
C GLU A 14 -16.76 -2.64 8.53
N ASN A 15 -17.52 -3.39 9.35
CA ASN A 15 -18.98 -3.31 9.38
C ASN A 15 -19.52 -3.73 10.76
N ASP A 16 -20.74 -3.33 11.09
CA ASP A 16 -21.42 -3.78 12.31
C ASP A 16 -21.43 -5.33 12.37
N GLY A 17 -20.96 -5.87 13.49
CA GLY A 17 -20.84 -7.31 13.72
C GLY A 17 -19.59 -7.99 13.14
N PHE A 18 -18.68 -7.27 12.46
CA PHE A 18 -17.42 -7.86 11.97
C PHE A 18 -16.63 -8.56 13.09
N LEU A 19 -16.53 -7.92 14.26
CA LEU A 19 -15.80 -8.46 15.41
C LEU A 19 -16.44 -9.70 16.05
N ASN A 20 -17.68 -10.05 15.67
CA ASN A 20 -18.35 -11.27 16.11
C ASN A 20 -17.99 -12.50 15.26
N LYS A 21 -17.23 -12.32 14.17
CA LYS A 21 -16.73 -13.41 13.33
C LYS A 21 -15.66 -14.23 14.08
N ASP A 22 -15.40 -15.44 13.63
CA ASP A 22 -14.30 -16.29 14.13
C ASP A 22 -12.96 -15.75 13.58
N LEU A 23 -12.43 -14.70 14.22
CA LEU A 23 -11.23 -13.99 13.78
C LEU A 23 -9.99 -14.89 13.89
N LYS A 24 -9.50 -15.35 12.74
CA LYS A 24 -8.26 -16.12 12.58
C LYS A 24 -7.45 -15.57 11.41
N PRO A 25 -6.12 -15.47 11.53
CA PRO A 25 -5.29 -14.94 10.45
C PRO A 25 -5.30 -15.87 9.24
N VAL A 26 -5.05 -15.32 8.05
CA VAL A 26 -4.90 -16.07 6.79
C VAL A 26 -3.81 -17.14 6.92
N SER A 27 -2.77 -16.89 7.70
CA SER A 27 -1.69 -17.87 7.97
C SER A 27 -2.16 -19.17 8.65
N SER A 28 -3.37 -19.20 9.21
CA SER A 28 -3.98 -20.42 9.77
C SER A 28 -4.72 -21.27 8.74
N LEU A 29 -4.93 -20.77 7.52
CA LEU A 29 -5.57 -21.51 6.44
C LEU A 29 -4.61 -22.53 5.81
N PRO A 30 -5.06 -23.75 5.51
CA PRO A 30 -4.30 -24.67 4.66
C PRO A 30 -4.08 -24.06 3.28
N LYS A 31 -2.87 -24.18 2.72
CA LYS A 31 -2.51 -23.59 1.43
C LYS A 31 -3.37 -24.12 0.29
N GLU A 32 -3.84 -25.36 0.39
CA GLU A 32 -4.69 -26.03 -0.59
C GLU A 32 -6.09 -25.44 -0.66
N GLN A 33 -6.49 -24.60 0.31
CA GLN A 33 -7.77 -23.89 0.29
C GLN A 33 -7.66 -22.50 -0.37
N LEU A 34 -6.47 -22.04 -0.73
CA LEU A 34 -6.25 -20.76 -1.39
C LEU A 34 -6.14 -20.94 -2.91
N PRO A 35 -6.69 -20.01 -3.71
CA PRO A 35 -7.51 -18.86 -3.29
C PRO A 35 -8.92 -19.30 -2.86
N LEU A 36 -9.49 -18.65 -1.86
CA LEU A 36 -10.79 -18.97 -1.26
C LEU A 36 -11.91 -18.92 -2.32
N ASN A 37 -11.89 -17.93 -3.20
CA ASN A 37 -12.87 -17.77 -4.28
C ASN A 37 -12.97 -18.98 -5.25
N GLN A 38 -11.94 -19.82 -5.33
CA GLN A 38 -11.92 -21.03 -6.17
C GLN A 38 -12.20 -22.32 -5.38
N ASN A 39 -12.07 -22.30 -4.06
CA ASN A 39 -12.08 -23.50 -3.22
C ASN A 39 -13.23 -23.55 -2.20
N TRP A 40 -13.85 -22.41 -1.88
CA TRP A 40 -14.92 -22.30 -0.89
C TRP A 40 -16.25 -21.92 -1.52
N SER A 41 -17.33 -22.38 -0.90
CA SER A 41 -18.66 -21.88 -1.22
C SER A 41 -18.82 -20.43 -0.76
N TRP A 42 -19.61 -19.65 -1.50
CA TRP A 42 -19.74 -18.21 -1.28
C TRP A 42 -20.25 -17.87 0.14
N ASP A 43 -21.18 -18.65 0.67
CA ASP A 43 -21.69 -18.50 2.03
C ASP A 43 -20.58 -18.63 3.08
N LYS A 44 -19.60 -19.53 2.85
CA LYS A 44 -18.46 -19.75 3.74
C LYS A 44 -17.53 -18.55 3.73
N ILE A 45 -17.24 -18.00 2.55
CA ILE A 45 -16.46 -16.77 2.39
C ILE A 45 -17.12 -15.62 3.15
N LEU A 46 -18.41 -15.36 2.91
CA LEU A 46 -19.12 -14.22 3.51
C LEU A 46 -19.17 -14.24 5.04
N ARG A 47 -19.36 -15.42 5.66
CA ARG A 47 -19.39 -15.52 7.14
C ARG A 47 -18.00 -15.53 7.78
N SER A 48 -16.94 -15.84 7.01
CA SER A 48 -15.55 -15.88 7.49
C SER A 48 -15.01 -14.48 7.84
N PRO A 49 -13.86 -14.38 8.52
CA PRO A 49 -13.20 -13.09 8.78
C PRO A 49 -12.31 -12.62 7.63
N TYR A 50 -12.24 -13.36 6.52
CA TYR A 50 -11.26 -13.12 5.47
C TYR A 50 -11.71 -12.03 4.51
N ILE A 51 -10.84 -11.04 4.34
CA ILE A 51 -11.08 -9.83 3.57
C ILE A 51 -10.44 -9.97 2.20
N LYS A 52 -11.20 -9.72 1.14
CA LYS A 52 -10.70 -9.84 -0.24
C LYS A 52 -9.60 -8.84 -0.55
N GLN A 53 -9.77 -7.59 -0.11
CA GLN A 53 -8.92 -6.43 -0.41
C GLN A 53 -9.10 -5.34 0.63
N GLY A 54 -8.25 -4.31 0.64
CA GLY A 54 -8.44 -3.20 1.57
C GLY A 54 -9.84 -2.58 1.52
N ASP A 55 -10.39 -2.37 2.71
CA ASP A 55 -11.69 -1.74 2.98
C ASP A 55 -11.47 -0.56 3.94
N VAL A 56 -11.34 -0.83 5.25
CA VAL A 56 -10.85 0.17 6.23
C VAL A 56 -9.49 0.73 5.81
N LEU A 57 -8.59 -0.17 5.36
CA LEU A 57 -7.25 0.23 4.91
C LEU A 57 -7.28 1.01 3.59
N GLN A 58 -8.30 0.82 2.74
CA GLN A 58 -8.48 1.65 1.55
C GLN A 58 -8.80 3.10 1.96
N GLY A 59 -9.74 3.29 2.89
CA GLY A 59 -10.06 4.62 3.41
C GLY A 59 -8.85 5.28 4.11
N ILE A 60 -8.07 4.51 4.88
CA ILE A 60 -6.84 5.01 5.47
C ILE A 60 -5.81 5.41 4.41
N TRP A 61 -5.66 4.64 3.33
CA TRP A 61 -4.75 5.01 2.24
C TRP A 61 -5.20 6.28 1.51
N ASP A 62 -6.50 6.43 1.25
CA ASP A 62 -7.08 7.60 0.58
C ASP A 62 -6.83 8.90 1.38
N PHE A 63 -6.84 8.82 2.71
CA PHE A 63 -6.67 9.94 3.64
C PHE A 63 -5.46 9.75 4.57
N ILE A 64 -4.34 9.22 4.05
CA ILE A 64 -3.19 8.73 4.85
C ILE A 64 -2.55 9.75 5.81
N ASP A 65 -2.69 11.04 5.51
CA ASP A 65 -2.17 12.14 6.33
C ASP A 65 -3.18 12.64 7.39
N ASP A 66 -4.44 12.20 7.31
CA ASP A 66 -5.51 12.57 8.25
C ASP A 66 -5.58 11.61 9.46
N PHE A 67 -4.82 10.52 9.42
CA PHE A 67 -4.71 9.54 10.50
C PHE A 67 -3.34 9.59 11.18
N SER A 68 -3.33 9.45 12.51
CA SER A 68 -2.10 9.30 13.27
C SER A 68 -1.35 8.03 12.90
N MET A 69 -0.05 8.00 13.18
CA MET A 69 0.79 6.81 12.98
C MET A 69 0.22 5.62 13.76
N GLU A 70 -0.25 5.86 14.98
CA GLU A 70 -0.79 4.83 15.87
C GLU A 70 -2.13 4.29 15.37
N GLU A 71 -3.02 5.14 14.83
CA GLU A 71 -4.27 4.69 14.21
C GLU A 71 -4.00 3.82 12.98
N LYS A 72 -3.10 4.27 12.10
CA LYS A 72 -2.67 3.49 10.93
C LYS A 72 -2.09 2.15 11.34
N GLN A 73 -1.22 2.15 12.36
CA GLN A 73 -0.56 0.94 12.86
C GLN A 73 -1.56 -0.09 13.39
N ARG A 74 -2.50 0.35 14.25
CA ARG A 74 -3.50 -0.55 14.85
C ARG A 74 -4.44 -1.14 13.81
N ASN A 75 -4.91 -0.33 12.86
CA ASN A 75 -5.78 -0.83 11.79
C ASN A 75 -5.01 -1.76 10.84
N PHE A 76 -3.78 -1.41 10.45
CA PHE A 76 -2.97 -2.24 9.58
C PHE A 76 -2.66 -3.60 10.21
N ASP A 77 -2.17 -3.63 11.45
CA ASP A 77 -1.85 -4.89 12.15
C ASP A 77 -3.08 -5.76 12.40
N PHE A 78 -4.27 -5.16 12.48
CA PHE A 78 -5.52 -5.89 12.63
C PHE A 78 -6.01 -6.49 11.31
N TYR A 79 -6.07 -5.68 10.25
CA TYR A 79 -6.72 -6.05 9.00
C TYR A 79 -5.81 -6.78 8.00
N GLU A 80 -4.52 -6.45 7.97
CA GLU A 80 -3.61 -7.08 7.01
C GLU A 80 -3.51 -8.60 7.19
N PRO A 81 -3.38 -9.14 8.42
CA PRO A 81 -3.34 -10.59 8.62
C PRO A 81 -4.66 -11.31 8.27
N LEU A 82 -5.77 -10.58 8.13
CA LEU A 82 -7.08 -11.10 7.73
C LEU A 82 -7.33 -10.97 6.22
N THR A 83 -6.44 -10.30 5.49
CA THR A 83 -6.62 -9.99 4.06
C THR A 83 -5.97 -11.08 3.18
N VAL A 84 -6.76 -11.70 2.29
CA VAL A 84 -6.26 -12.75 1.37
C VAL A 84 -5.64 -12.17 0.09
N HIS A 85 -5.94 -10.90 -0.20
CA HIS A 85 -5.52 -10.17 -1.39
C HIS A 85 -5.91 -10.91 -2.70
N GLU A 86 -7.12 -11.46 -2.75
CA GLU A 86 -7.74 -12.08 -3.95
C GLU A 86 -8.35 -11.04 -4.90
N SER A 87 -7.87 -9.81 -4.80
CA SER A 87 -8.11 -8.72 -5.74
C SER A 87 -6.76 -8.15 -6.09
N SER A 88 -6.52 -7.95 -7.38
CA SER A 88 -5.28 -7.38 -7.89
C SER A 88 -5.00 -5.96 -7.38
N LEU A 89 -6.05 -5.24 -6.93
CA LEU A 89 -5.96 -3.91 -6.31
C LEU A 89 -5.39 -3.92 -4.89
N SER A 90 -5.37 -5.07 -4.21
CA SER A 90 -5.13 -5.13 -2.77
C SER A 90 -3.66 -4.89 -2.39
N ALA A 91 -2.73 -5.63 -3.00
CA ALA A 91 -1.33 -5.64 -2.56
C ALA A 91 -0.66 -4.25 -2.65
N ALA A 92 -1.03 -3.43 -3.64
CA ALA A 92 -0.43 -2.10 -3.84
C ALA A 92 -0.65 -1.16 -2.64
N ILE A 93 -1.91 -1.01 -2.18
CA ILE A 93 -2.21 -0.11 -1.06
C ILE A 93 -1.62 -0.63 0.27
N HIS A 94 -1.57 -1.95 0.45
CA HIS A 94 -0.91 -2.56 1.60
C HIS A 94 0.61 -2.34 1.58
N SER A 95 1.24 -2.36 0.40
CA SER A 95 2.66 -1.98 0.24
C SER A 95 2.90 -0.52 0.66
N VAL A 96 2.02 0.40 0.23
CA VAL A 96 2.12 1.83 0.59
C VAL A 96 1.94 2.04 2.10
N LEU A 97 0.94 1.41 2.71
CA LEU A 97 0.71 1.52 4.16
C LEU A 97 1.83 0.87 4.98
N ALA A 98 2.34 -0.29 4.56
CA ALA A 98 3.48 -0.91 5.21
C ALA A 98 4.72 -0.01 5.15
N ALA A 99 4.95 0.65 4.01
CA ALA A 99 6.03 1.63 3.85
C ALA A 99 5.85 2.85 4.76
N ASP A 100 4.63 3.40 4.81
CA ASP A 100 4.26 4.53 5.69
C ASP A 100 4.48 4.19 7.18
N LEU A 101 4.25 2.92 7.55
CA LEU A 101 4.46 2.37 8.88
C LEU A 101 5.90 1.88 9.15
N HIS A 102 6.84 2.14 8.24
CA HIS A 102 8.23 1.68 8.32
C HIS A 102 8.42 0.15 8.41
N LYS A 103 7.44 -0.62 7.94
CA LYS A 103 7.51 -2.09 7.79
C LYS A 103 8.11 -2.47 6.45
N GLU A 104 9.36 -2.05 6.22
CA GLU A 104 10.02 -2.13 4.90
C GLU A 104 9.97 -3.53 4.26
N ALA A 105 10.20 -4.59 5.03
CA ALA A 105 10.18 -5.96 4.51
C ALA A 105 8.81 -6.35 3.95
N GLN A 106 7.74 -6.03 4.68
CA GLN A 106 6.36 -6.29 4.26
C GLN A 106 5.96 -5.39 3.09
N ALA A 107 6.44 -4.15 3.06
CA ALA A 107 6.22 -3.25 1.92
C ALA A 107 6.84 -3.82 0.63
N VAL A 108 8.04 -4.39 0.72
CA VAL A 108 8.73 -5.03 -0.42
C VAL A 108 8.04 -6.32 -0.85
N GLU A 109 7.62 -7.17 0.09
CA GLU A 109 6.83 -8.38 -0.20
C GLU A 109 5.56 -8.04 -0.98
N MET A 110 4.79 -7.05 -0.52
CA MET A 110 3.56 -6.60 -1.19
C MET A 110 3.84 -5.93 -2.54
N TYR A 111 4.97 -5.21 -2.67
CA TYR A 111 5.42 -4.68 -3.95
C TYR A 111 5.70 -5.81 -4.96
N GLU A 112 6.40 -6.87 -4.54
CA GLU A 112 6.69 -8.01 -5.42
C GLU A 112 5.41 -8.68 -5.90
N ARG A 113 4.44 -8.86 -4.99
CA ARG A 113 3.12 -9.41 -5.32
C ARG A 113 2.36 -8.57 -6.36
N THR A 114 2.34 -7.23 -6.22
CA THR A 114 1.60 -6.38 -7.17
C THR A 114 2.37 -6.18 -8.49
N ALA A 115 3.69 -6.01 -8.44
CA ALA A 115 4.51 -5.75 -9.63
C ALA A 115 4.70 -6.98 -10.53
N ARG A 116 4.58 -8.18 -9.95
CA ARG A 116 4.74 -9.46 -10.66
C ARG A 116 3.45 -10.28 -10.73
N LEU A 117 2.30 -9.67 -10.41
CA LEU A 117 1.00 -10.37 -10.33
C LEU A 117 0.75 -11.25 -11.55
N ASP A 118 0.75 -10.64 -12.75
CA ASP A 118 0.50 -11.35 -14.00
C ASP A 118 1.68 -12.25 -14.39
N LEU A 119 2.92 -11.79 -14.16
CA LEU A 119 4.15 -12.51 -14.55
C LEU A 119 4.32 -13.84 -13.82
N ASP A 120 3.94 -13.90 -12.55
CA ASP A 120 4.05 -15.09 -11.70
C ASP A 120 2.69 -15.76 -11.43
N ASN A 121 1.61 -15.25 -12.05
CA ASN A 121 0.24 -15.75 -11.91
C ASN A 121 -0.21 -15.90 -10.44
N TYR A 122 0.04 -14.88 -9.62
CA TYR A 122 -0.20 -14.91 -8.16
C TYR A 122 -1.64 -15.26 -7.77
N ASN A 123 -2.62 -14.82 -8.57
CA ASN A 123 -4.05 -15.04 -8.30
C ASN A 123 -4.61 -16.28 -9.01
N ASN A 124 -3.77 -17.00 -9.78
CA ASN A 124 -4.17 -18.17 -10.55
C ASN A 124 -5.31 -17.90 -11.55
N ASP A 125 -5.31 -16.72 -12.18
CA ASP A 125 -6.34 -16.24 -13.11
C ASP A 125 -5.76 -15.41 -14.29
N THR A 126 -4.43 -15.29 -14.44
CA THR A 126 -3.83 -14.57 -15.60
C THR A 126 -4.21 -15.17 -16.96
N ALA A 127 -4.66 -16.43 -16.99
CA ALA A 127 -5.16 -17.07 -18.20
C ALA A 127 -6.41 -16.37 -18.78
N ASP A 128 -7.16 -15.65 -17.95
CA ASP A 128 -8.34 -14.88 -18.35
C ASP A 128 -7.99 -13.48 -18.91
N GLY A 129 -6.73 -13.06 -18.77
CA GLY A 129 -6.22 -11.78 -19.26
C GLY A 129 -5.34 -11.07 -18.24
N LEU A 130 -4.76 -9.93 -18.65
CA LEU A 130 -3.92 -9.11 -17.79
C LEU A 130 -4.75 -8.24 -16.84
N HIS A 131 -4.27 -8.07 -15.62
CA HIS A 131 -4.89 -7.20 -14.62
C HIS A 131 -4.51 -5.75 -14.85
N ILE A 132 -5.08 -5.12 -15.89
CA ILE A 132 -4.73 -3.75 -16.33
C ILE A 132 -4.75 -2.73 -15.18
N THR A 133 -5.77 -2.78 -14.31
CA THR A 133 -5.87 -1.87 -13.16
C THR A 133 -4.83 -2.12 -12.07
N SER A 134 -4.24 -3.32 -12.02
CA SER A 134 -3.15 -3.66 -11.08
C SER A 134 -1.79 -3.19 -11.56
N MET A 135 -1.63 -2.89 -12.85
CA MET A 135 -0.34 -2.43 -13.39
C MET A 135 0.10 -1.08 -12.79
N THR A 136 -0.83 -0.30 -12.23
CA THR A 136 -0.50 0.90 -11.45
C THR A 136 0.19 0.58 -10.13
N GLY A 137 -0.01 -0.62 -9.59
CA GLY A 137 0.40 -1.00 -8.24
C GLY A 137 1.90 -0.95 -8.03
N GLY A 138 2.70 -1.42 -9.00
CA GLY A 138 4.16 -1.30 -8.95
C GLY A 138 4.63 0.16 -8.90
N TRP A 139 3.97 1.06 -9.62
CA TRP A 139 4.28 2.49 -9.58
C TRP A 139 3.89 3.13 -8.24
N LEU A 140 2.69 2.81 -7.72
CA LEU A 140 2.21 3.33 -6.44
C LEU A 140 3.09 2.88 -5.27
N ALA A 141 3.44 1.58 -5.22
CA ALA A 141 4.31 1.04 -4.19
C ALA A 141 5.70 1.69 -4.18
N ILE A 142 6.30 1.99 -5.34
CA ILE A 142 7.57 2.70 -5.41
C ILE A 142 7.40 4.18 -5.02
N VAL A 143 6.44 4.88 -5.63
CA VAL A 143 6.35 6.35 -5.52
C VAL A 143 5.69 6.79 -4.22
N GLN A 144 4.51 6.26 -3.89
CA GLN A 144 3.83 6.58 -2.64
C GLN A 144 4.38 5.77 -1.46
N GLY A 145 4.78 4.51 -1.70
CA GLY A 145 5.36 3.67 -0.65
C GLY A 145 6.82 4.03 -0.40
N PHE A 146 7.73 3.50 -1.23
CA PHE A 146 9.17 3.53 -0.95
C PHE A 146 9.76 4.93 -0.93
N ALA A 147 9.32 5.80 -1.84
CA ALA A 147 9.76 7.20 -1.87
C ALA A 147 8.96 8.10 -0.91
N GLY A 148 7.91 7.59 -0.27
CA GLY A 148 7.07 8.34 0.65
C GLY A 148 6.43 9.58 0.03
N MET A 149 6.10 9.57 -1.27
CA MET A 149 5.59 10.75 -1.96
C MET A 149 4.23 11.16 -1.41
N ARG A 150 4.11 12.41 -0.96
CA ARG A 150 2.85 13.03 -0.55
C ARG A 150 2.75 14.44 -1.13
N VAL A 151 1.53 14.95 -1.24
CA VAL A 151 1.27 16.36 -1.52
C VAL A 151 0.59 16.94 -0.29
N ARG A 152 1.26 17.86 0.41
CA ARG A 152 0.74 18.50 1.63
C ARG A 152 0.85 19.99 1.46
N ASN A 153 -0.21 20.73 1.75
CA ASN A 153 -0.23 22.20 1.64
C ASN A 153 0.37 22.70 0.31
N ASP A 154 -0.05 22.09 -0.81
CA ASP A 154 0.43 22.43 -2.16
C ASP A 154 1.91 22.17 -2.48
N GLN A 155 2.64 21.50 -1.58
CA GLN A 155 4.05 21.15 -1.71
C GLN A 155 4.24 19.63 -1.89
N LEU A 156 5.24 19.24 -2.67
CA LEU A 156 5.69 17.85 -2.78
C LEU A 156 6.56 17.48 -1.58
N HIS A 157 6.27 16.32 -0.98
CA HIS A 157 7.04 15.71 0.10
C HIS A 157 7.55 14.34 -0.32
N TYR A 158 8.76 14.00 0.12
CA TYR A 158 9.32 12.66 0.01
C TYR A 158 9.96 12.24 1.34
N ALA A 159 9.80 10.97 1.70
CA ALA A 159 10.47 10.34 2.84
C ALA A 159 11.00 8.95 2.44
N PRO A 160 12.05 8.89 1.59
CA PRO A 160 12.39 7.63 0.93
C PRO A 160 13.14 6.65 1.82
N PHE A 161 12.86 5.36 1.65
CA PHE A 161 13.76 4.28 2.03
C PHE A 161 14.22 3.49 0.81
N LEU A 162 15.33 2.76 0.95
CA LEU A 162 15.86 1.85 -0.06
C LEU A 162 15.61 0.40 0.37
N PRO A 163 14.88 -0.42 -0.41
CA PRO A 163 14.78 -1.86 -0.13
C PRO A 163 16.16 -2.50 0.05
N LYS A 164 16.33 -3.33 1.08
CA LYS A 164 17.64 -3.89 1.48
C LYS A 164 18.39 -4.62 0.35
N ASN A 165 17.64 -5.26 -0.53
CA ASN A 165 18.20 -6.05 -1.65
C ASN A 165 18.41 -5.23 -2.93
N TRP A 166 18.14 -3.92 -2.90
CA TRP A 166 18.29 -3.04 -4.06
C TRP A 166 19.57 -2.20 -3.95
N THR A 167 20.15 -1.87 -5.09
CA THR A 167 21.28 -0.93 -5.16
C THR A 167 20.79 0.50 -5.22
N SER A 168 19.75 0.75 -6.01
CA SER A 168 19.10 2.04 -6.18
C SER A 168 17.75 1.88 -6.88
N TYR A 169 16.91 2.91 -6.84
CA TYR A 169 15.79 3.08 -7.76
C TYR A 169 15.67 4.53 -8.20
N ARG A 170 15.01 4.73 -9.36
CA ARG A 170 14.82 6.04 -9.96
C ARG A 170 13.49 6.11 -10.67
N PHE A 171 12.79 7.23 -10.53
CA PHE A 171 11.59 7.51 -11.30
C PHE A 171 11.51 9.00 -11.66
N ARG A 172 10.61 9.33 -12.58
CA ARG A 172 10.22 10.71 -12.87
C ARG A 172 8.75 10.91 -12.58
N GLN A 173 8.42 12.09 -12.08
CA GLN A 173 7.05 12.49 -11.78
C GLN A 173 6.79 13.88 -12.34
N GLN A 174 5.57 14.09 -12.83
CA GLN A 174 5.09 15.42 -13.19
C GLN A 174 4.33 16.04 -12.02
N PHE A 175 4.67 17.28 -11.65
CA PHE A 175 3.95 18.03 -10.64
C PHE A 175 3.82 19.49 -11.06
N ARG A 176 2.58 19.98 -11.22
CA ARG A 176 2.29 21.38 -11.58
C ARG A 176 3.11 21.91 -12.77
N ARG A 177 3.12 21.15 -13.88
CA ARG A 177 3.89 21.42 -15.13
C ARG A 177 5.41 21.36 -15.01
N ARG A 178 5.93 20.68 -13.98
CA ARG A 178 7.36 20.41 -13.79
C ARG A 178 7.62 18.93 -13.86
N VAL A 179 8.77 18.52 -14.38
CA VAL A 179 9.22 17.12 -14.35
C VAL A 179 10.37 17.02 -13.36
N ILE A 180 10.22 16.14 -12.37
CA ILE A 180 11.20 15.92 -11.32
C ILE A 180 11.70 14.49 -11.46
N GLU A 181 13.00 14.30 -11.38
CA GLU A 181 13.62 12.99 -11.25
C GLU A 181 14.02 12.77 -9.79
N VAL A 182 13.57 11.64 -9.23
CA VAL A 182 13.89 11.20 -7.88
C VAL A 182 14.79 9.97 -8.03
N SER A 183 15.98 10.02 -7.43
CA SER A 183 16.92 8.89 -7.40
C SER A 183 17.28 8.57 -5.95
N VAL A 184 17.16 7.30 -5.56
CA VAL A 184 17.45 6.83 -4.21
C VAL A 184 18.47 5.72 -4.30
N ASP A 185 19.57 5.84 -3.59
CA ASP A 185 20.61 4.83 -3.47
C ASP A 185 21.12 4.71 -2.02
N LYS A 186 22.14 3.86 -1.80
CA LYS A 186 22.69 3.61 -0.46
C LYS A 186 23.33 4.83 0.20
N SER A 187 23.66 5.86 -0.57
CA SER A 187 24.32 7.07 -0.08
C SER A 187 23.33 8.18 0.25
N ALA A 188 22.38 8.46 -0.66
CA ALA A 188 21.47 9.58 -0.53
C ALA A 188 20.22 9.47 -1.42
N THR A 189 19.24 10.33 -1.14
CA THR A 189 18.20 10.69 -2.10
C THR A 189 18.61 11.96 -2.85
N ASN A 190 18.53 11.91 -4.18
CA ASN A 190 18.80 13.03 -5.07
C ASN A 190 17.53 13.44 -5.81
N LEU A 191 17.23 14.73 -5.81
CA LEU A 191 16.11 15.33 -6.53
C LEU A 191 16.67 16.25 -7.63
N LYS A 192 16.16 16.10 -8.86
CA LYS A 192 16.56 16.95 -9.99
C LYS A 192 15.34 17.50 -10.71
N LEU A 193 15.30 18.81 -10.91
CA LEU A 193 14.35 19.43 -11.85
C LEU A 193 14.83 19.16 -13.28
N ILE A 194 14.05 18.38 -14.02
CA ILE A 194 14.32 18.05 -15.42
C ILE A 194 13.78 19.13 -16.36
N SER A 195 12.59 19.66 -16.04
CA SER A 195 11.97 20.76 -16.76
C SER A 195 10.94 21.49 -15.91
N GLY A 196 10.68 22.76 -16.24
CA GLY A 196 9.70 23.63 -15.57
C GLY A 196 10.37 24.75 -14.78
N SER A 197 9.56 25.54 -14.07
CA SER A 197 10.04 26.60 -13.19
C SER A 197 10.58 26.04 -11.87
N PRO A 198 11.44 26.79 -11.14
CA PRO A 198 11.94 26.38 -9.84
C PRO A 198 10.83 25.90 -8.89
N LEU A 199 11.18 24.96 -8.04
CA LEU A 199 10.27 24.28 -7.13
C LEU A 199 10.94 24.00 -5.79
N SER A 200 10.20 24.30 -4.72
CA SER A 200 10.54 23.79 -3.40
C SER A 200 9.90 22.43 -3.16
N VAL A 201 10.68 21.49 -2.68
CA VAL A 201 10.28 20.14 -2.29
C VAL A 201 10.71 19.91 -0.85
N ASP A 202 9.88 19.23 -0.06
CA ASP A 202 10.27 18.74 1.25
C ASP A 202 10.85 17.33 1.11
N LEU A 203 12.10 17.15 1.57
CA LEU A 203 12.77 15.87 1.58
C LEU A 203 13.16 15.54 3.03
N ASN A 204 12.53 14.52 3.60
CA ASN A 204 12.72 14.12 5.00
C ASN A 204 12.52 15.29 5.98
N GLY A 205 11.48 16.12 5.77
CA GLY A 205 11.18 17.29 6.61
C GLY A 205 12.09 18.50 6.38
N LYS A 206 12.96 18.45 5.37
CA LYS A 206 13.86 19.55 5.01
C LYS A 206 13.48 20.14 3.66
N LYS A 207 13.37 21.46 3.61
CA LYS A 207 13.13 22.20 2.38
C LYS A 207 14.34 22.12 1.44
N VAL A 208 14.12 21.67 0.21
CA VAL A 208 15.09 21.62 -0.89
C VAL A 208 14.56 22.46 -2.05
N GLU A 209 15.38 23.36 -2.56
CA GLU A 209 15.05 24.16 -3.74
C GLU A 209 15.64 23.50 -4.99
N LEU A 210 14.82 23.29 -6.01
CA LEU A 210 15.22 22.74 -7.31
C LEU A 210 15.15 23.85 -8.36
N SER A 211 16.23 24.03 -9.11
CA SER A 211 16.39 25.04 -10.18
C SER A 211 16.88 24.43 -11.47
#